data_AF-A0A959W4V6-F1
#
_entry.id   AF-A0A959W4V6-F1
#
_cell.length_a   1.000
_cell.length_b   1.000
_cell.length_c   1.000
_cell.angle_alpha   90.00
_cell.angle_beta   90.00
_cell.angle_gamma   90.00
#
_symmetry.space_group_name_H-M   'P 1'
#
loop_
_entity.id
_entity.type
_entity.pdbx_description
1 polymer ?
#
loop_
_entity_poly.entity_id
_entity_poly.type
_entity_poly.pdbx_seq_one_letter_code
_entity_poly.pdbx_strand_id
1 'polypeptide(L)'
;MDQRYEIRDSQNFVGELVDQGLVDPNHIEAYGTSYGGGHTLSLAALKDRMMQPDGTLVPWTSPNGTPISIAVAVAQVPPTELPYVLAPSGGDLDYIADASYSYKTNEGTPSRVGILKEGWAQGLAATGFVAPIGTDPTADMNGWLADFEEGEPYDDNAAIRASIAELEKYHSPYGIDHSEAPAPMIINAGYPDDLVPAVEELRYYNRTRSEYPDQPITLFFGSLGHPRGQTQANVSAAFRTKENEWTDYYLGGQGTKPPSEVISYTQTCPADTDGGGPYVASDWASLSPGEIRLEDPTAQIIGADGGTPSIASAWNGVFAGQNPCSAQSGAKEPGSANWDLAPAPAAGYTLQGSPTVDADIDLGDSPNSEIAARLVDLSPDGATKTLIARGVYRPWPTGVQVFQLHPNAWKVEAGHVLRLELLPKDASAPAGSLLVNSFRPADGQGEITVKDMDLRIPVIESPGALDGLVQAPAKKVLPDRAGVKLAPGYSAIGSLTIDSTLKAGSKGTVKGKTLKISLRCPASYTNICPNRNVTIKGAPKKGKKGKGTKIASGNAIKVSGGKSRQVSLKLTGKGRKLFRDSKKRKVVRKHGRKKVKYVKVKGLKSLRSQVLVNGKGSGYLTVKRTGKVK
;
A
#
# COMPACT_ATOMS: atom_id res chain seq x y z
N MET A 1 10.75 12.32 20.31
CA MET A 1 11.25 11.06 20.88
C MET A 1 12.54 10.77 20.18
N ASP A 2 13.66 11.11 20.77
CA ASP A 2 14.98 10.70 20.27
C ASP A 2 15.54 9.56 21.13
N GLN A 3 15.84 8.40 20.53
CA GLN A 3 16.35 7.25 21.29
C GLN A 3 17.70 7.50 21.96
N ARG A 4 18.51 8.42 21.42
CA ARG A 4 19.83 8.76 21.94
C ARG A 4 19.77 9.60 23.21
N TYR A 5 18.64 10.26 23.46
CA TYR A 5 18.46 11.19 24.57
C TYR A 5 17.27 10.78 25.44
N GLU A 6 16.04 10.85 24.94
CA GLU A 6 14.83 10.66 25.77
C GLU A 6 14.68 9.23 26.32
N ILE A 7 14.96 8.23 25.48
CA ILE A 7 14.93 6.82 25.91
C ILE A 7 16.12 6.51 26.82
N ARG A 8 17.30 7.00 26.44
CA ARG A 8 18.53 6.89 27.25
C ARG A 8 18.38 7.53 28.64
N ASP A 9 17.72 8.67 28.76
CA ASP A 9 17.48 9.33 30.05
C ASP A 9 16.59 8.48 30.95
N SER A 10 15.55 7.86 30.37
CA SER A 10 14.70 6.90 31.09
C SER A 10 15.51 5.69 31.57
N GLN A 11 16.39 5.15 30.71
CA GLN A 11 17.27 4.03 31.02
C GLN A 11 18.30 4.36 32.12
N ASN A 12 18.87 5.57 32.09
CA ASN A 12 19.81 6.05 33.11
C ASN A 12 19.12 6.20 34.47
N PHE A 13 17.93 6.81 34.48
CA PHE A 13 17.14 6.99 35.71
C PHE A 13 16.79 5.65 36.36
N VAL A 14 16.33 4.68 35.57
CA VAL A 14 16.09 3.31 36.05
C VAL A 14 17.38 2.67 36.59
N GLY A 15 18.53 2.91 35.95
CA GLY A 15 19.83 2.45 36.43
C GLY A 15 20.17 2.97 37.84
N GLU A 16 19.90 4.24 38.12
CA GLU A 16 20.09 4.80 39.46
C GLU A 16 19.17 4.15 40.51
N LEU A 17 17.93 3.85 40.13
CA LEU A 17 16.97 3.18 41.02
C LEU A 17 17.35 1.71 41.29
N VAL A 18 17.92 1.02 40.30
CA VAL A 18 18.49 -0.33 40.48
C VAL A 18 19.63 -0.30 41.50
N ASP A 19 20.55 0.66 41.39
CA ASP A 19 21.67 0.79 42.33
C ASP A 19 21.23 1.17 43.75
N GLN A 20 20.08 1.83 43.88
CA GLN A 20 19.44 2.13 45.17
C GLN A 20 18.64 0.93 45.74
N GLY A 21 18.51 -0.16 44.99
CA GLY A 21 17.70 -1.33 45.38
C GLY A 21 16.19 -1.06 45.37
N LEU A 22 15.74 -0.04 44.64
CA LEU A 22 14.32 0.34 44.51
C LEU A 22 13.63 -0.35 43.32
N VAL A 23 14.41 -0.84 42.35
CA VAL A 23 13.95 -1.54 41.15
C VAL A 23 14.73 -2.83 40.99
N ASP A 24 14.03 -3.92 40.66
CA ASP A 24 14.65 -5.17 40.24
C ASP A 24 15.07 -5.07 38.76
N PRO A 25 16.37 -5.23 38.42
CA PRO A 25 16.88 -5.05 37.06
C PRO A 25 16.32 -6.03 36.03
N ASN A 26 15.69 -7.13 36.45
CA ASN A 26 15.12 -8.14 35.56
C ASN A 26 13.58 -8.13 35.51
N HIS A 27 12.94 -7.26 36.29
CA HIS A 27 11.48 -7.17 36.37
C HIS A 27 11.04 -5.71 36.14
N ILE A 28 11.27 -5.24 34.91
CA ILE A 28 10.85 -3.91 34.46
C ILE A 28 9.84 -4.05 33.32
N GLU A 29 8.67 -3.43 33.49
CA GLU A 29 7.69 -3.24 32.43
C GLU A 29 7.82 -1.84 31.82
N ALA A 30 7.79 -1.78 30.48
CA ALA A 30 7.54 -0.53 29.77
C ALA A 30 6.05 -0.45 29.42
N TYR A 31 5.38 0.65 29.81
CA TYR A 31 3.97 0.88 29.56
C TYR A 31 3.75 2.31 29.08
N GLY A 32 2.90 2.51 28.06
CA GLY A 32 2.53 3.86 27.65
C GLY A 32 1.57 3.90 26.47
N THR A 33 0.93 5.07 26.31
CA THR A 33 -0.03 5.36 25.25
C THR A 33 0.51 6.45 24.31
N SER A 34 0.20 6.36 23.01
CA SER A 34 0.58 7.36 22.00
C SER A 34 2.10 7.58 21.99
N TYR A 35 2.58 8.81 22.22
CA TYR A 35 4.00 9.12 22.38
C TYR A 35 4.71 8.22 23.40
N GLY A 36 4.05 7.94 24.55
CA GLY A 36 4.55 6.98 25.54
C GLY A 36 4.50 5.53 25.06
N GLY A 37 3.59 5.20 24.14
CA GLY A 37 3.59 3.92 23.43
C GLY A 37 4.79 3.81 22.49
N GLY A 38 5.17 4.90 21.82
CA GLY A 38 6.42 5.00 21.07
C GLY A 38 7.64 4.72 21.95
N HIS A 39 7.71 5.36 23.13
CA HIS A 39 8.75 5.09 24.13
C HIS A 39 8.78 3.61 24.54
N THR A 40 7.60 3.03 24.75
CA THR A 40 7.44 1.62 25.13
C THR A 40 7.98 0.69 24.05
N LEU A 41 7.68 0.93 22.77
CA LEU A 41 8.26 0.15 21.67
C LEU A 41 9.75 0.39 21.48
N SER A 42 10.26 1.60 21.73
CA SER A 42 11.70 1.85 21.70
C SER A 42 12.43 1.09 22.80
N LEU A 43 11.92 1.10 24.03
CA LEU A 43 12.43 0.31 25.15
C LEU A 43 12.35 -1.19 24.86
N ALA A 44 11.26 -1.67 24.26
CA ALA A 44 11.12 -3.06 23.88
C ALA A 44 12.11 -3.50 22.79
N ALA A 45 12.34 -2.67 21.78
CA ALA A 45 13.29 -2.94 20.69
C ALA A 45 14.75 -2.91 21.17
N LEU A 46 15.09 -1.96 22.04
CA LEU A 46 16.40 -1.89 22.68
C LEU A 46 16.61 -3.04 23.67
N LYS A 47 15.55 -3.41 24.41
CA LYS A 47 15.44 -4.51 25.38
C LYS A 47 16.44 -4.41 26.54
N ASP A 48 17.69 -4.74 26.29
CA ASP A 48 18.83 -4.77 27.21
C ASP A 48 20.02 -3.95 26.67
N ARG A 49 19.77 -3.13 25.64
CA ARG A 49 20.72 -2.23 25.01
C ARG A 49 20.33 -0.78 25.25
N MET A 50 21.28 0.14 25.12
CA MET A 50 21.08 1.58 25.23
C MET A 50 21.79 2.27 24.06
N MET A 51 21.13 3.26 23.46
CA MET A 51 21.69 4.01 22.33
C MET A 51 22.44 5.25 22.83
N GLN A 52 23.70 5.38 22.45
CA GLN A 52 24.53 6.54 22.78
C GLN A 52 24.24 7.74 21.85
N PRO A 53 24.68 8.97 22.21
CA PRO A 53 24.52 10.17 21.37
C PRO A 53 25.05 10.05 19.93
N ASP A 54 26.04 9.20 19.68
CA ASP A 54 26.58 8.93 18.34
C ASP A 54 25.79 7.85 17.56
N GLY A 55 24.74 7.29 18.17
CA GLY A 55 23.90 6.22 17.63
C GLY A 55 24.42 4.81 17.87
N THR A 56 25.56 4.63 18.58
CA THR A 56 26.07 3.30 18.90
C THR A 56 25.23 2.62 19.98
N LEU A 57 25.04 1.30 19.85
CA LEU A 57 24.35 0.50 20.86
C LEU A 57 25.36 -0.13 21.84
N VAL A 58 25.11 0.02 23.13
CA VAL A 58 25.87 -0.60 24.22
C VAL A 58 24.95 -1.42 25.12
N PRO A 59 25.45 -2.38 25.90
CA PRO A 59 24.65 -3.02 26.95
C PRO A 59 24.07 -1.98 27.91
N TRP A 60 22.83 -2.17 28.33
CA TRP A 60 22.20 -1.35 29.36
C TRP A 60 22.59 -1.87 30.73
N THR A 61 23.37 -1.07 31.45
CA THR A 61 23.78 -1.35 32.83
C THR A 61 23.50 -0.16 33.73
N SER A 62 23.27 -0.41 35.02
CA SER A 62 23.28 0.64 36.05
C SER A 62 24.66 1.32 36.14
N PRO A 63 24.76 2.49 36.80
CA PRO A 63 26.04 3.13 37.10
C PRO A 63 27.07 2.21 37.78
N ASN A 64 26.65 1.30 38.66
CA ASN A 64 27.52 0.31 39.31
C ASN A 64 27.74 -0.98 38.48
N GLY A 65 27.21 -1.06 37.26
CA GLY A 65 27.46 -2.15 36.31
C GLY A 65 26.48 -3.32 36.40
N THR A 66 25.33 -3.17 37.06
CA THR A 66 24.28 -4.20 37.08
C THR A 66 23.59 -4.25 35.73
N PRO A 67 23.55 -5.39 35.00
CA PRO A 67 22.81 -5.52 33.75
C PRO A 67 21.31 -5.31 33.95
N ILE A 68 20.63 -4.63 33.03
CA ILE A 68 19.20 -4.30 33.11
C ILE A 68 18.51 -4.72 31.81
N SER A 69 17.28 -5.25 31.91
CA SER A 69 16.49 -5.60 30.73
C SER A 69 14.99 -5.36 30.92
N ILE A 70 14.30 -5.04 29.82
CA ILE A 70 12.83 -4.98 29.79
C ILE A 70 12.25 -6.42 29.78
N ALA A 71 11.41 -6.72 30.76
CA ALA A 71 10.75 -8.01 30.90
C ALA A 71 9.51 -8.12 30.00
N VAL A 72 8.75 -7.03 29.87
CA VAL A 72 7.53 -6.95 29.07
C VAL A 72 7.24 -5.50 28.65
N ALA A 73 6.60 -5.34 27.50
CA ALA A 73 6.15 -4.05 27.00
C ALA A 73 4.65 -4.05 26.67
N VAL A 74 3.94 -3.02 27.12
CA VAL A 74 2.51 -2.82 26.90
C VAL A 74 2.31 -1.47 26.20
N ALA A 75 2.27 -1.51 24.87
CA ALA A 75 2.21 -0.30 24.05
C ALA A 75 0.78 -0.05 23.55
N GLN A 76 0.23 1.13 23.82
CA GLN A 76 -1.11 1.52 23.35
C GLN A 76 -1.05 2.60 22.28
N VAL A 77 -1.66 2.34 21.12
CA VAL A 77 -1.66 3.19 19.93
C VAL A 77 -0.31 3.87 19.64
N PRO A 78 0.80 3.10 19.61
CA PRO A 78 2.14 3.66 19.51
C PRO A 78 2.46 4.07 18.08
N PRO A 79 3.08 5.25 17.85
CA PRO A 79 3.76 5.51 16.59
C PRO A 79 4.96 4.56 16.46
N THR A 80 5.15 3.99 15.26
CA THR A 80 6.29 3.08 15.00
C THR A 80 7.32 3.71 14.07
N GLU A 81 6.89 4.51 13.10
CA GLU A 81 7.74 5.18 12.13
C GLU A 81 7.21 6.59 11.83
N LEU A 82 7.83 7.59 12.46
CA LEU A 82 7.34 8.97 12.46
C LEU A 82 7.17 9.59 11.07
N PRO A 83 8.05 9.33 10.07
CA PRO A 83 7.85 9.85 8.72
C PRO A 83 6.54 9.38 8.09
N TYR A 84 6.12 8.13 8.32
CA TYR A 84 4.82 7.68 7.83
C TYR A 84 3.67 8.28 8.65
N VAL A 85 3.81 8.36 9.98
CA VAL A 85 2.78 8.99 10.85
C VAL A 85 2.50 10.42 10.40
N LEU A 86 3.55 11.19 10.12
CA LEU A 86 3.46 12.62 9.80
C LEU A 86 3.27 12.91 8.31
N ALA A 87 3.79 12.07 7.42
CA ALA A 87 3.70 12.26 5.97
C ALA A 87 3.45 10.93 5.24
N PRO A 88 2.31 10.26 5.43
CA PRO A 88 2.06 8.94 4.85
C PRO A 88 2.11 8.96 3.31
N SER A 89 2.81 7.99 2.73
CA SER A 89 2.90 7.81 1.27
C SER A 89 1.82 6.89 0.70
N GLY A 90 1.14 6.13 1.57
CA GLY A 90 0.22 5.04 1.20
C GLY A 90 0.93 3.81 0.59
N GLY A 91 2.26 3.73 0.70
CA GLY A 91 3.06 2.59 0.21
C GLY A 91 3.16 1.40 1.17
N ASP A 92 2.57 1.50 2.36
CA ASP A 92 2.50 0.42 3.35
C ASP A 92 1.36 -0.56 3.01
N LEU A 93 1.60 -1.85 3.22
CA LEU A 93 0.66 -2.93 2.96
C LEU A 93 0.67 -3.92 4.12
N ASP A 94 -0.50 -4.26 4.65
CA ASP A 94 -0.67 -5.13 5.82
C ASP A 94 -0.21 -6.59 5.61
N TYR A 95 0.14 -6.95 4.37
CA TYR A 95 0.60 -8.29 3.98
C TYR A 95 2.06 -8.37 3.57
N ILE A 96 2.87 -7.31 3.74
CA ILE A 96 4.33 -7.36 3.50
C ILE A 96 5.12 -7.45 4.80
N ALA A 97 6.22 -8.21 4.76
CA ALA A 97 7.05 -8.51 5.93
C ALA A 97 7.79 -7.27 6.46
N ASP A 98 8.23 -6.41 5.55
CA ASP A 98 8.92 -5.17 5.87
C ASP A 98 8.29 -4.04 5.06
N ALA A 99 7.74 -3.07 5.78
CA ALA A 99 7.01 -1.95 5.24
C ALA A 99 7.65 -0.59 5.53
N SER A 100 8.98 -0.52 5.71
CA SER A 100 9.70 0.76 5.87
C SER A 100 9.21 1.84 4.91
N TYR A 101 9.10 3.06 5.42
CA TYR A 101 8.72 4.25 4.67
C TYR A 101 9.70 4.53 3.52
N SER A 102 11.01 4.49 3.81
CA SER A 102 12.06 4.55 2.79
C SER A 102 12.39 3.18 2.21
N TYR A 103 12.28 3.06 0.89
CA TYR A 103 12.69 1.88 0.14
C TYR A 103 13.16 2.26 -1.26
N LYS A 104 13.59 1.26 -2.05
CA LYS A 104 13.89 1.42 -3.47
C LYS A 104 12.98 0.54 -4.32
N THR A 105 12.59 1.02 -5.49
CA THR A 105 11.95 0.20 -6.52
C THR A 105 12.91 -0.86 -7.04
N ASN A 106 12.42 -1.83 -7.81
CA ASN A 106 13.29 -2.82 -8.46
C ASN A 106 14.28 -2.18 -9.46
N GLU A 107 14.00 -0.97 -9.94
CA GLU A 107 14.88 -0.19 -10.81
C GLU A 107 15.85 0.72 -10.03
N GLY A 108 15.74 0.75 -8.69
CA GLY A 108 16.63 1.51 -7.81
C GLY A 108 16.16 2.94 -7.50
N THR A 109 14.97 3.34 -7.97
CA THR A 109 14.38 4.65 -7.66
C THR A 109 13.99 4.70 -6.18
N PRO A 110 14.35 5.75 -5.42
CA PRO A 110 13.87 5.93 -4.05
C PRO A 110 12.34 6.01 -3.95
N SER A 111 11.78 5.60 -2.82
CA SER A 111 10.34 5.73 -2.54
C SER A 111 9.89 7.20 -2.64
N ARG A 112 8.61 7.37 -3.00
CA ARG A 112 7.95 8.68 -3.04
C ARG A 112 7.81 9.23 -1.62
N VAL A 113 8.05 10.53 -1.44
CA VAL A 113 7.70 11.23 -0.21
C VAL A 113 6.18 11.40 -0.15
N GLY A 114 5.61 11.12 1.01
CA GLY A 114 4.17 11.13 1.21
C GLY A 114 3.54 12.51 1.33
N ILE A 115 2.37 12.55 1.97
CA ILE A 115 1.51 13.73 2.07
C ILE A 115 1.47 14.16 3.52
N LEU A 116 1.85 15.41 3.81
CA LEU A 116 1.89 15.92 5.19
C LEU A 116 0.51 15.83 5.84
N LYS A 117 0.44 15.26 7.04
CA LYS A 117 -0.71 15.41 7.95
C LYS A 117 -0.72 16.81 8.55
N GLU A 118 -1.05 17.81 7.73
CA GLU A 118 -0.82 19.24 7.97
C GLU A 118 -1.17 19.71 9.38
N GLY A 119 -2.43 19.61 9.77
CA GLY A 119 -2.89 20.11 11.07
C GLY A 119 -2.28 19.34 12.26
N TRP A 120 -1.98 18.06 12.09
CA TRP A 120 -1.31 17.26 13.12
C TRP A 120 0.15 17.67 13.30
N ALA A 121 0.88 17.85 12.19
CA ALA A 121 2.27 18.28 12.21
C ALA A 121 2.41 19.71 12.74
N GLN A 122 1.53 20.62 12.34
CA GLN A 122 1.45 21.99 12.88
C GLN A 122 1.14 21.98 14.39
N GLY A 123 0.20 21.12 14.82
CA GLY A 123 -0.15 20.97 16.23
C GLY A 123 1.04 20.50 17.05
N LEU A 124 1.77 19.49 16.56
CA LEU A 124 2.98 18.99 17.19
C LEU A 124 4.08 20.05 17.25
N ALA A 125 4.33 20.76 16.15
CA ALA A 125 5.34 21.82 16.05
C ALA A 125 5.09 22.99 17.02
N ALA A 126 3.82 23.24 17.36
CA ALA A 126 3.43 24.26 18.34
C ALA A 126 3.61 23.83 19.81
N THR A 127 4.05 22.59 20.09
CA THR A 127 4.19 22.06 21.45
C THR A 127 5.65 21.89 21.88
N GLY A 128 5.90 22.05 23.18
CA GLY A 128 7.17 21.69 23.82
C GLY A 128 8.32 22.69 23.61
N PHE A 129 9.52 22.25 23.98
CA PHE A 129 10.77 22.98 23.74
C PHE A 129 11.41 22.44 22.46
N VAL A 130 11.47 23.28 21.44
CA VAL A 130 11.98 22.93 20.11
C VAL A 130 13.24 23.73 19.81
N ALA A 131 14.21 23.11 19.14
CA ALA A 131 15.40 23.83 18.70
C ALA A 131 14.99 24.99 17.76
N PRO A 132 15.62 26.17 17.87
CA PRO A 132 15.42 27.21 16.86
C PRO A 132 15.79 26.68 15.46
N ILE A 133 15.08 27.17 14.44
CA ILE A 133 15.25 26.70 13.06
C ILE A 133 16.72 26.77 12.63
N GLY A 134 17.22 25.68 12.06
CA GLY A 134 18.58 25.56 11.53
C GLY A 134 19.70 25.49 12.59
N THR A 135 19.37 25.42 13.88
CA THR A 135 20.40 25.36 14.94
C THR A 135 20.85 23.94 15.29
N ASP A 136 19.93 22.98 15.27
CA ASP A 136 20.21 21.57 15.50
C ASP A 136 19.44 20.72 14.48
N PRO A 137 20.12 20.20 13.44
CA PRO A 137 19.47 19.41 12.39
C PRO A 137 18.94 18.06 12.89
N THR A 138 19.21 17.66 14.14
CA THR A 138 18.67 16.43 14.75
C THR A 138 17.38 16.66 15.52
N ALA A 139 16.99 17.92 15.73
CA ALA A 139 15.81 18.34 16.50
C ALA A 139 15.08 19.54 15.87
N ASP A 140 15.26 19.78 14.57
CA ASP A 140 14.72 20.96 13.85
C ASP A 140 13.26 20.76 13.38
N MET A 141 12.35 20.45 14.30
CA MET A 141 10.96 20.15 13.96
C MET A 141 10.26 21.30 13.19
N ASN A 142 10.56 22.55 13.54
CA ASN A 142 9.99 23.72 12.87
C ASN A 142 10.58 23.93 11.47
N GLY A 143 11.89 23.71 11.28
CA GLY A 143 12.51 23.76 9.96
C GLY A 143 11.99 22.65 9.05
N TRP A 144 11.89 21.42 9.57
CA TRP A 144 11.33 20.29 8.81
C TRP A 144 9.87 20.54 8.40
N LEU A 145 9.04 21.08 9.30
CA LEU A 145 7.67 21.46 8.96
C LEU A 145 7.65 22.53 7.85
N ALA A 146 8.46 23.57 7.98
CA ALA A 146 8.54 24.63 6.98
C ALA A 146 8.95 24.11 5.59
N ASP A 147 9.89 23.16 5.52
CA ASP A 147 10.29 22.51 4.27
C ASP A 147 9.13 21.77 3.60
N PHE A 148 8.30 21.07 4.37
CA PHE A 148 7.10 20.41 3.83
C PHE A 148 6.01 21.41 3.43
N GLU A 149 5.82 22.48 4.20
CA GLU A 149 4.81 23.50 3.93
C GLU A 149 5.11 24.33 2.67
N GLU A 150 6.39 24.45 2.27
CA GLU A 150 6.79 25.04 0.98
C GLU A 150 6.09 24.36 -0.22
N GLY A 151 5.77 23.07 -0.08
CA GLY A 151 4.99 22.32 -1.06
C GLY A 151 5.81 21.49 -2.05
N GLU A 152 5.11 20.65 -2.82
CA GLU A 152 5.74 19.76 -3.79
C GLU A 152 6.50 20.52 -4.90
N PRO A 153 7.59 19.95 -5.45
CA PRO A 153 8.03 18.55 -5.36
C PRO A 153 8.92 18.21 -4.15
N TYR A 154 8.56 17.15 -3.43
CA TYR A 154 9.32 16.67 -2.27
C TYR A 154 10.40 15.63 -2.59
N ASP A 155 10.22 14.84 -3.65
CA ASP A 155 11.01 13.62 -3.88
C ASP A 155 12.51 13.87 -4.03
N ASP A 156 12.89 14.99 -4.64
CA ASP A 156 14.29 15.38 -4.91
C ASP A 156 14.80 16.44 -3.91
N ASN A 157 14.00 16.82 -2.91
CA ASN A 157 14.40 17.81 -1.91
C ASN A 157 15.33 17.18 -0.86
N ALA A 158 16.60 17.60 -0.85
CA ALA A 158 17.62 17.06 0.04
C ALA A 158 17.36 17.31 1.54
N ALA A 159 16.76 18.45 1.90
CA ALA A 159 16.45 18.77 3.29
C ALA A 159 15.35 17.87 3.84
N ILE A 160 14.28 17.68 3.06
CA ILE A 160 13.20 16.72 3.37
C ILE A 160 13.75 15.28 3.48
N ARG A 161 14.64 14.87 2.56
CA ARG A 161 15.25 13.53 2.63
C ARG A 161 16.12 13.36 3.87
N ALA A 162 16.83 14.41 4.30
CA ALA A 162 17.63 14.38 5.51
C ALA A 162 16.76 14.30 6.77
N SER A 163 15.65 15.05 6.85
CA SER A 163 14.72 14.98 7.99
C SER A 163 14.04 13.61 8.09
N ILE A 164 13.62 13.03 6.97
CA ILE A 164 13.11 11.65 6.92
C ILE A 164 14.15 10.68 7.48
N ALA A 165 15.41 10.73 7.01
CA ALA A 165 16.45 9.81 7.46
C ALA A 165 16.75 9.95 8.96
N GLU A 166 16.74 11.18 9.49
CA GLU A 166 16.88 11.44 10.93
C GLU A 166 15.73 10.83 11.73
N LEU A 167 14.49 11.12 11.32
CA LEU A 167 13.28 10.63 11.98
C LEU A 167 13.14 9.10 11.91
N GLU A 168 13.47 8.49 10.78
CA GLU A 168 13.48 7.03 10.64
C GLU A 168 14.51 6.41 11.58
N LYS A 169 15.73 6.95 11.64
CA LYS A 169 16.84 6.29 12.32
C LYS A 169 16.82 6.46 13.84
N TYR A 170 16.49 7.65 14.33
CA TYR A 170 16.67 8.01 15.75
C TYR A 170 15.38 8.42 16.46
N HIS A 171 14.28 8.60 15.72
CA HIS A 171 13.00 9.02 16.32
C HIS A 171 11.86 8.01 16.15
N SER A 172 12.16 6.85 15.58
CA SER A 172 11.18 5.82 15.26
C SER A 172 11.58 4.49 15.89
N PRO A 173 10.70 3.82 16.68
CA PRO A 173 10.97 2.47 17.17
C PRO A 173 11.27 1.47 16.05
N TYR A 174 10.70 1.68 14.86
CA TYR A 174 10.96 0.86 13.69
C TYR A 174 12.40 0.99 13.18
N GLY A 175 13.10 2.11 13.41
CA GLY A 175 14.48 2.31 12.95
C GLY A 175 15.57 1.73 13.85
N ILE A 176 15.22 1.30 15.06
CA ILE A 176 16.17 0.69 16.00
C ILE A 176 16.73 -0.61 15.40
N ASP A 177 18.03 -0.85 15.60
CA ASP A 177 18.69 -2.07 15.14
C ASP A 177 17.97 -3.31 15.68
N HIS A 178 17.35 -4.04 14.75
CA HIS A 178 16.52 -5.20 14.99
C HIS A 178 17.29 -6.51 14.72
N SER A 179 18.61 -6.52 14.91
CA SER A 179 19.42 -7.76 14.88
C SER A 179 19.18 -8.67 16.10
N GLU A 180 18.52 -8.15 17.13
CA GLU A 180 18.09 -8.89 18.31
C GLU A 180 16.57 -8.86 18.47
N ALA A 181 16.00 -9.94 19.00
CA ALA A 181 14.58 -10.02 19.27
C ALA A 181 14.19 -9.01 20.37
N PRO A 182 13.06 -8.30 20.22
CA PRO A 182 12.62 -7.34 21.23
C PRO A 182 12.14 -8.04 22.52
N ALA A 183 11.79 -7.27 23.55
CA ALA A 183 11.08 -7.80 24.71
C ALA A 183 9.71 -8.41 24.32
N PRO A 184 9.16 -9.36 25.11
CA PRO A 184 7.76 -9.77 24.98
C PRO A 184 6.84 -8.55 24.99
N MET A 185 5.84 -8.49 24.10
CA MET A 185 4.97 -7.31 24.05
C MET A 185 3.51 -7.59 23.67
N ILE A 186 2.63 -6.77 24.20
CA ILE A 186 1.28 -6.57 23.67
C ILE A 186 1.19 -5.16 23.10
N ILE A 187 0.65 -5.06 21.88
CA ILE A 187 0.45 -3.80 21.18
C ILE A 187 -1.04 -3.62 20.93
N ASN A 188 -1.60 -2.53 21.44
CA ASN A 188 -2.93 -2.09 21.07
C ASN A 188 -2.87 -1.11 19.90
N ALA A 189 -3.79 -1.29 18.95
CA ALA A 189 -3.95 -0.46 17.77
C ALA A 189 -5.42 -0.01 17.62
N GLY A 190 -5.61 1.26 17.26
CA GLY A 190 -6.92 1.83 16.98
C GLY A 190 -7.26 1.74 15.50
N TYR A 191 -8.35 1.04 15.13
CA TYR A 191 -8.77 0.99 13.73
C TYR A 191 -9.06 2.37 13.12
N PRO A 192 -9.87 3.23 13.76
CA PRO A 192 -10.15 4.58 13.24
C PRO A 192 -9.15 5.64 13.72
N ASP A 193 -7.99 5.27 14.27
CA ASP A 193 -7.00 6.24 14.75
C ASP A 193 -6.42 7.02 13.56
N ASP A 194 -6.74 8.31 13.50
CA ASP A 194 -6.41 9.16 12.37
C ASP A 194 -5.01 9.76 12.46
N LEU A 195 -4.42 9.76 13.65
CA LEU A 195 -3.05 10.24 13.86
C LEU A 195 -2.06 9.10 13.68
N VAL A 196 -2.26 8.00 14.39
CA VAL A 196 -1.44 6.79 14.37
C VAL A 196 -2.31 5.63 13.87
N PRO A 197 -2.48 5.47 12.55
CA PRO A 197 -3.36 4.44 12.01
C PRO A 197 -2.82 3.04 12.31
N ALA A 198 -3.74 2.09 12.53
CA ALA A 198 -3.49 0.67 12.84
C ALA A 198 -2.46 -0.07 11.95
N VAL A 199 -2.07 0.52 10.82
CA VAL A 199 -1.02 0.01 9.94
C VAL A 199 0.39 0.17 10.57
N GLU A 200 0.59 1.13 11.47
CA GLU A 200 1.83 1.34 12.23
C GLU A 200 2.15 0.13 13.12
N GLU A 201 1.18 -0.31 13.90
CA GLU A 201 1.35 -1.46 14.79
C GLU A 201 1.49 -2.76 13.98
N LEU A 202 0.78 -2.88 12.85
CA LEU A 202 0.91 -4.01 11.95
C LEU A 202 2.28 -4.11 11.29
N ARG A 203 2.90 -3.00 10.87
CA ARG A 203 4.24 -3.07 10.26
C ARG A 203 5.28 -3.57 11.26
N TYR A 204 5.23 -3.09 12.50
CA TYR A 204 6.15 -3.54 13.54
C TYR A 204 5.93 -5.03 13.83
N TYR A 205 4.67 -5.45 14.00
CA TYR A 205 4.31 -6.85 14.18
C TYR A 205 4.77 -7.75 13.03
N ASN A 206 4.51 -7.35 11.78
CA ASN A 206 4.84 -8.15 10.60
C ASN A 206 6.35 -8.36 10.48
N ARG A 207 7.16 -7.31 10.71
CA ARG A 207 8.61 -7.44 10.72
C ARG A 207 9.08 -8.36 11.84
N THR A 208 8.63 -8.12 13.07
CA THR A 208 9.04 -8.92 14.23
C THR A 208 8.67 -10.38 14.06
N ARG A 209 7.46 -10.71 13.59
CA ARG A 209 7.05 -12.10 13.30
C ARG A 209 7.82 -12.72 12.14
N SER A 210 8.26 -11.92 11.17
CA SER A 210 9.05 -12.41 10.03
C SER A 210 10.47 -12.81 10.44
N GLU A 211 11.06 -12.06 11.36
CA GLU A 211 12.44 -12.24 11.81
C GLU A 211 12.55 -13.16 13.04
N TYR A 212 11.57 -13.05 13.94
CA TYR A 212 11.50 -13.75 15.22
C TYR A 212 10.12 -14.42 15.39
N PRO A 213 9.83 -15.52 14.68
CA PRO A 213 8.49 -16.13 14.66
C PRO A 213 8.00 -16.59 16.04
N ASP A 214 8.92 -16.96 16.92
CA ASP A 214 8.65 -17.44 18.29
C ASP A 214 8.64 -16.31 19.34
N GLN A 215 8.96 -15.07 18.94
CA GLN A 215 8.93 -13.93 19.86
C GLN A 215 7.49 -13.71 20.34
N PRO A 216 7.25 -13.64 21.66
CA PRO A 216 5.92 -13.37 22.15
C PRO A 216 5.45 -11.98 21.75
N ILE A 217 4.40 -11.93 20.95
CA ILE A 217 3.75 -10.69 20.54
C ILE A 217 2.25 -10.90 20.35
N THR A 218 1.45 -10.01 20.94
CA THR A 218 -0.02 -9.97 20.72
C THR A 218 -0.42 -8.61 20.17
N LEU A 219 -1.33 -8.63 19.19
CA LEU A 219 -2.00 -7.42 18.71
C LEU A 219 -3.44 -7.39 19.23
N PHE A 220 -3.87 -6.22 19.70
CA PHE A 220 -5.23 -5.98 20.15
C PHE A 220 -5.83 -4.79 19.40
N PHE A 221 -6.88 -5.01 18.60
CA PHE A 221 -7.54 -3.98 17.80
C PHE A 221 -8.95 -3.67 18.27
N GLY A 222 -9.37 -2.43 18.08
CA GLY A 222 -10.76 -2.00 18.26
C GLY A 222 -10.99 -0.54 17.89
N SER A 223 -12.17 0.00 18.22
CA SER A 223 -12.44 1.45 18.15
C SER A 223 -11.72 2.17 19.29
N LEU A 224 -10.39 2.15 19.29
CA LEU A 224 -9.52 2.72 20.33
C LEU A 224 -8.65 3.82 19.71
N GLY A 225 -7.89 4.54 20.55
CA GLY A 225 -6.87 5.49 20.10
C GLY A 225 -7.29 6.95 20.05
N HIS A 226 -6.51 7.74 19.30
CA HIS A 226 -6.81 9.13 19.00
C HIS A 226 -8.10 9.24 18.19
N PRO A 227 -8.67 10.44 17.99
CA PRO A 227 -9.77 10.62 17.03
C PRO A 227 -9.44 9.89 15.73
N ARG A 228 -10.33 9.07 15.18
CA ARG A 228 -11.76 8.89 15.51
C ARG A 228 -12.08 7.71 16.45
N GLY A 229 -11.10 7.17 17.18
CA GLY A 229 -11.31 6.17 18.23
C GLY A 229 -12.48 6.50 19.17
N GLN A 230 -13.40 5.56 19.37
CA GLN A 230 -14.58 5.75 20.23
C GLN A 230 -14.36 5.31 21.69
N THR A 231 -13.27 4.58 21.97
CA THR A 231 -12.91 4.06 23.30
C THR A 231 -14.07 3.30 23.95
N GLN A 232 -14.56 2.28 23.25
CA GLN A 232 -15.72 1.49 23.67
C GLN A 232 -15.44 0.77 24.99
N ALA A 233 -16.35 0.89 25.96
CA ALA A 233 -16.14 0.39 27.32
C ALA A 233 -15.88 -1.12 27.38
N ASN A 234 -16.63 -1.92 26.61
CA ASN A 234 -16.45 -3.37 26.56
C ASN A 234 -15.08 -3.75 25.98
N VAL A 235 -14.62 -3.04 24.96
CA VAL A 235 -13.31 -3.26 24.32
C VAL A 235 -12.16 -2.82 25.24
N SER A 236 -12.27 -1.66 25.89
CA SER A 236 -11.27 -1.19 26.86
C SER A 236 -11.14 -2.12 28.07
N ALA A 237 -12.26 -2.66 28.58
CA ALA A 237 -12.23 -3.64 29.66
C ALA A 237 -11.58 -4.97 29.24
N ALA A 238 -11.88 -5.45 28.03
CA ALA A 238 -11.25 -6.65 27.48
C ALA A 238 -9.75 -6.45 27.26
N PHE A 239 -9.34 -5.28 26.76
CA PHE A 239 -7.93 -4.98 26.58
C PHE A 239 -7.19 -4.94 27.91
N ARG A 240 -7.73 -4.25 28.92
CA ARG A 240 -7.12 -4.21 30.26
C ARG A 240 -6.97 -5.59 30.91
N THR A 241 -7.91 -6.49 30.63
CA THR A 241 -7.79 -7.89 31.06
C THR A 241 -6.57 -8.55 30.41
N LYS A 242 -6.36 -8.33 29.12
CA LYS A 242 -5.20 -8.86 28.38
C LYS A 242 -3.87 -8.23 28.79
N GLU A 243 -3.85 -6.93 29.11
CA GLU A 243 -2.65 -6.28 29.67
C GLU A 243 -2.25 -6.94 30.99
N ASN A 244 -3.20 -7.11 31.92
CA ASN A 244 -2.95 -7.76 33.20
C ASN A 244 -2.43 -9.21 33.00
N GLU A 245 -3.02 -10.00 32.09
CA GLU A 245 -2.53 -11.36 31.78
C GLU A 245 -1.05 -11.35 31.32
N TRP A 246 -0.65 -10.36 30.53
CA TRP A 246 0.72 -10.20 30.04
C TRP A 246 1.69 -9.76 31.13
N THR A 247 1.33 -8.72 31.88
CA THR A 247 2.11 -8.22 33.01
C THR A 247 2.27 -9.29 34.08
N ASP A 248 1.18 -9.95 34.50
CA ASP A 248 1.22 -10.98 35.54
C ASP A 248 2.18 -12.12 35.18
N TYR A 249 2.19 -12.57 33.92
CA TYR A 249 3.07 -13.66 33.49
C TYR A 249 4.51 -13.21 33.27
N TYR A 250 4.76 -12.19 32.45
CA TYR A 250 6.12 -11.83 32.04
C TYR A 250 6.85 -10.97 33.07
N LEU A 251 6.14 -10.16 33.86
CA LEU A 251 6.71 -9.37 34.95
C LEU A 251 6.61 -10.10 36.30
N GLY A 252 5.44 -10.67 36.60
CA GLY A 252 5.16 -11.26 37.91
C GLY A 252 5.50 -12.74 38.05
N GLY A 253 5.70 -13.47 36.95
CA GLY A 253 5.88 -14.92 36.96
C GLY A 253 4.61 -15.69 37.38
N GLN A 254 3.43 -15.10 37.23
CA GLN A 254 2.14 -15.63 37.68
C GLN A 254 1.28 -16.11 36.51
N GLY A 255 0.36 -17.04 36.78
CA GLY A 255 -0.58 -17.53 35.77
C GLY A 255 0.07 -18.40 34.68
N THR A 256 -0.59 -18.47 33.52
CA THR A 256 -0.13 -19.25 32.36
C THR A 256 0.39 -18.32 31.26
N LYS A 257 1.38 -18.78 30.49
CA LYS A 257 1.93 -18.01 29.37
C LYS A 257 0.81 -17.55 28.44
N PRO A 258 0.58 -16.24 28.26
CA PRO A 258 -0.44 -15.76 27.34
C PRO A 258 -0.04 -16.11 25.91
N PRO A 259 -1.01 -16.49 25.06
CA PRO A 259 -0.75 -16.82 23.67
C PRO A 259 -0.30 -15.57 22.90
N SER A 260 0.48 -15.80 21.84
CA SER A 260 0.73 -14.79 20.80
C SER A 260 -0.38 -14.86 19.78
N GLU A 261 -1.28 -13.89 19.84
CA GLU A 261 -2.55 -13.89 19.10
C GLU A 261 -2.85 -12.50 18.51
N VAL A 262 -3.82 -12.44 17.62
CA VAL A 262 -4.44 -11.20 17.21
C VAL A 262 -5.88 -11.22 17.67
N ILE A 263 -6.26 -10.21 18.46
CA ILE A 263 -7.60 -9.99 18.98
C ILE A 263 -8.16 -8.74 18.33
N SER A 264 -9.40 -8.81 17.86
CA SER A 264 -10.04 -7.68 17.20
C SER A 264 -11.50 -7.53 17.62
N TYR A 265 -11.92 -6.28 17.77
CA TYR A 265 -13.31 -5.88 17.94
C TYR A 265 -13.71 -4.91 16.82
N THR A 266 -14.97 -4.95 16.40
CA THR A 266 -15.46 -4.01 15.40
C THR A 266 -15.42 -2.58 15.91
N GLN A 267 -15.04 -1.67 15.03
CA GLN A 267 -15.35 -0.27 15.18
C GLN A 267 -16.87 -0.05 15.29
N THR A 268 -17.26 0.95 16.09
CA THR A 268 -18.57 1.61 15.99
C THR A 268 -18.40 3.10 15.71
N CYS A 269 -19.41 3.69 15.08
CA CYS A 269 -19.58 5.13 14.96
C CYS A 269 -21.08 5.42 14.79
N PRO A 270 -21.73 6.17 15.71
CA PRO A 270 -21.18 6.78 16.93
C PRO A 270 -20.85 5.77 18.05
N ALA A 271 -20.28 6.23 19.17
CA ALA A 271 -19.87 5.42 20.34
C ALA A 271 -21.03 4.84 21.20
N ASP A 272 -22.24 4.71 20.67
CA ASP A 272 -23.42 4.32 21.47
C ASP A 272 -23.63 2.80 21.58
N THR A 273 -22.75 2.01 20.96
CA THR A 273 -22.83 0.55 20.91
C THR A 273 -21.50 -0.13 21.22
N ASP A 274 -21.61 -1.33 21.80
CA ASP A 274 -20.48 -2.21 22.09
C ASP A 274 -19.78 -2.67 20.80
N GLY A 275 -18.47 -2.89 20.89
CA GLY A 275 -17.69 -3.45 19.78
C GLY A 275 -18.03 -4.92 19.63
N GLY A 276 -18.35 -5.37 18.41
CA GLY A 276 -18.59 -6.77 18.10
C GLY A 276 -17.29 -7.58 18.13
N GLY A 277 -17.33 -8.80 18.66
CA GLY A 277 -16.16 -9.65 18.87
C GLY A 277 -16.17 -10.34 20.24
N PRO A 278 -15.02 -10.82 20.75
CA PRO A 278 -13.72 -10.79 20.10
C PRO A 278 -13.65 -11.72 18.88
N TYR A 279 -13.03 -11.24 17.80
CA TYR A 279 -12.48 -12.09 16.76
C TYR A 279 -11.02 -12.40 17.11
N VAL A 280 -10.68 -13.67 17.20
CA VAL A 280 -9.35 -14.12 17.64
C VAL A 280 -8.74 -15.03 16.58
N ALA A 281 -7.48 -14.79 16.25
CA ALA A 281 -6.71 -15.61 15.33
C ALA A 281 -5.24 -15.73 15.78
N SER A 282 -4.52 -16.73 15.26
CA SER A 282 -3.09 -16.92 15.53
C SER A 282 -2.20 -15.84 14.91
N ASP A 283 -2.68 -15.19 13.85
CA ASP A 283 -1.97 -14.19 13.08
C ASP A 283 -2.96 -13.27 12.35
N TRP A 284 -2.44 -12.15 11.86
CA TRP A 284 -3.23 -11.13 11.16
C TRP A 284 -3.94 -11.67 9.91
N ALA A 285 -3.24 -12.49 9.11
CA ALA A 285 -3.79 -13.03 7.86
C ALA A 285 -5.02 -13.93 8.10
N SER A 286 -5.05 -14.62 9.24
CA SER A 286 -6.10 -15.57 9.60
C SER A 286 -7.37 -14.90 10.16
N LEU A 287 -7.34 -13.60 10.46
CA LEU A 287 -8.56 -12.86 10.84
C LEU A 287 -9.56 -12.73 9.69
N SER A 288 -9.09 -12.80 8.45
CA SER A 288 -9.88 -12.50 7.26
C SER A 288 -9.83 -13.66 6.27
N PRO A 289 -10.51 -14.79 6.58
CA PRO A 289 -10.48 -15.98 5.73
C PRO A 289 -11.17 -15.78 4.38
N GLY A 290 -12.02 -14.75 4.25
CA GLY A 290 -12.75 -14.43 3.03
C GLY A 290 -12.43 -13.06 2.46
N GLU A 291 -12.88 -12.83 1.23
CA GLU A 291 -12.72 -11.57 0.50
C GLU A 291 -13.94 -11.32 -0.39
N ILE A 292 -14.51 -10.12 -0.31
CA ILE A 292 -15.50 -9.61 -1.26
C ILE A 292 -14.75 -8.75 -2.28
N ARG A 293 -15.04 -8.93 -3.57
CA ARG A 293 -14.32 -8.25 -4.65
C ARG A 293 -15.25 -7.51 -5.60
N LEU A 294 -14.82 -6.32 -6.03
CA LEU A 294 -15.41 -5.58 -7.13
C LEU A 294 -14.37 -5.38 -8.21
N GLU A 295 -14.66 -5.87 -9.41
CA GLU A 295 -13.82 -5.76 -10.59
C GLU A 295 -14.51 -4.86 -11.62
N ASP A 296 -13.95 -3.68 -11.92
CA ASP A 296 -14.50 -2.73 -12.90
C ASP A 296 -13.43 -2.25 -13.92
N PRO A 297 -13.53 -2.63 -15.20
CA PRO A 297 -12.59 -2.20 -16.24
C PRO A 297 -12.83 -0.78 -16.77
N THR A 298 -13.87 -0.09 -16.32
CA THR A 298 -14.16 1.26 -16.78
C THR A 298 -13.14 2.24 -16.23
N ALA A 299 -12.87 3.30 -17.00
CA ALA A 299 -12.05 4.40 -16.55
C ALA A 299 -12.94 5.42 -15.85
N GLN A 300 -12.56 5.83 -14.65
CA GLN A 300 -13.11 6.99 -13.97
C GLN A 300 -12.02 8.05 -13.79
N ILE A 301 -12.45 9.30 -13.67
CA ILE A 301 -11.55 10.44 -13.52
C ILE A 301 -11.78 11.03 -12.13
N ILE A 302 -10.70 11.20 -11.38
CA ILE A 302 -10.66 12.07 -10.21
C ILE A 302 -10.36 13.46 -10.73
N GLY A 303 -11.30 14.39 -10.59
CA GLY A 303 -11.13 15.77 -11.02
C GLY A 303 -10.20 16.52 -10.06
N ALA A 304 -9.37 17.42 -10.60
CA ALA A 304 -8.36 18.15 -9.81
C ALA A 304 -8.93 18.95 -8.63
N ASP A 305 -10.12 19.54 -8.80
CA ASP A 305 -10.81 20.36 -7.79
C ASP A 305 -11.96 19.61 -7.09
N GLY A 306 -12.02 18.29 -7.24
CA GLY A 306 -13.06 17.44 -6.67
C GLY A 306 -13.09 17.40 -5.14
N GLY A 307 -14.20 16.90 -4.61
CA GLY A 307 -14.47 16.77 -3.18
C GLY A 307 -15.38 17.88 -2.64
N THR A 308 -15.88 17.66 -1.43
CA THR A 308 -16.77 18.56 -0.69
C THR A 308 -16.08 19.00 0.61
N PRO A 309 -15.59 20.25 0.72
CA PRO A 309 -14.84 20.73 1.88
C PRO A 309 -15.57 20.57 3.22
N SER A 310 -16.90 20.69 3.25
CA SER A 310 -17.67 20.51 4.48
C SER A 310 -17.71 19.05 4.96
N ILE A 311 -17.68 18.07 4.06
CA ILE A 311 -17.58 16.65 4.41
C ILE A 311 -16.18 16.35 4.95
N ALA A 312 -15.13 16.84 4.29
CA ALA A 312 -13.76 16.71 4.78
C ALA A 312 -13.59 17.35 6.16
N SER A 313 -14.19 18.52 6.39
CA SER A 313 -14.19 19.19 7.68
C SER A 313 -14.93 18.39 8.76
N ALA A 314 -16.07 17.78 8.43
CA ALA A 314 -16.87 17.02 9.37
C ALA A 314 -16.18 15.71 9.81
N TRP A 315 -15.34 15.13 8.97
CA TRP A 315 -14.52 13.94 9.28
C TRP A 315 -13.09 14.28 9.69
N ASN A 316 -12.79 15.55 9.93
CA ASN A 316 -11.51 15.95 10.48
C ASN A 316 -11.49 15.72 12.01
N GLY A 317 -10.42 15.08 12.50
CA GLY A 317 -10.19 14.79 13.93
C GLY A 317 -9.01 15.55 14.55
N VAL A 318 -8.40 16.51 13.85
CA VAL A 318 -7.20 17.26 14.31
C VAL A 318 -7.40 17.96 15.65
N PHE A 319 -8.64 18.39 15.97
CA PHE A 319 -8.92 19.11 17.21
C PHE A 319 -9.91 18.41 18.13
N ALA A 320 -9.70 18.60 19.43
CA ALA A 320 -10.64 18.18 20.47
C ALA A 320 -12.02 18.85 20.28
N GLY A 321 -13.09 18.05 20.41
CA GLY A 321 -14.47 18.50 20.25
C GLY A 321 -15.06 18.32 18.85
N GLN A 322 -14.27 17.91 17.86
CA GLN A 322 -14.78 17.45 16.57
C GLN A 322 -15.45 16.06 16.72
N ASN A 323 -16.48 15.79 15.92
CA ASN A 323 -17.13 14.47 15.86
C ASN A 323 -16.93 13.84 14.46
N PRO A 324 -15.74 13.28 14.20
CA PRO A 324 -15.45 12.67 12.91
C PRO A 324 -16.24 11.37 12.66
N CYS A 325 -17.02 10.86 13.63
CA CYS A 325 -17.97 9.74 13.45
C CYS A 325 -19.33 10.14 12.88
N SER A 326 -19.57 11.43 12.59
CA SER A 326 -20.85 11.87 12.07
C SER A 326 -21.16 11.30 10.68
N ALA A 327 -22.41 10.88 10.46
CA ALA A 327 -22.91 10.53 9.14
C ALA A 327 -23.03 11.79 8.26
N GLN A 328 -22.68 11.65 6.99
CA GLN A 328 -22.69 12.73 5.99
C GLN A 328 -23.65 12.39 4.85
N SER A 329 -23.88 13.33 3.94
CA SER A 329 -24.69 13.08 2.73
C SER A 329 -24.14 11.89 1.94
N GLY A 330 -25.01 10.93 1.59
CA GLY A 330 -24.65 9.75 0.79
C GLY A 330 -24.44 10.04 -0.70
N ALA A 331 -24.61 11.30 -1.13
CA ALA A 331 -24.35 11.73 -2.50
C ALA A 331 -22.86 11.56 -2.86
N LYS A 332 -22.61 11.17 -4.12
CA LYS A 332 -21.25 11.18 -4.68
C LYS A 332 -20.74 12.61 -4.72
N GLU A 333 -19.55 12.84 -4.17
CA GLU A 333 -18.96 14.18 -4.14
C GLU A 333 -18.54 14.62 -5.56
N PRO A 334 -18.68 15.91 -5.90
CA PRO A 334 -18.27 16.41 -7.22
C PRO A 334 -16.81 16.05 -7.53
N GLY A 335 -16.53 15.60 -8.76
CA GLY A 335 -15.16 15.26 -9.19
C GLY A 335 -14.53 14.04 -8.51
N SER A 336 -15.26 13.28 -7.69
CA SER A 336 -14.78 12.01 -7.12
C SER A 336 -15.03 10.83 -8.06
N ALA A 337 -14.13 9.84 -8.03
CA ALA A 337 -14.36 8.53 -8.65
C ALA A 337 -14.91 7.56 -7.60
N ASN A 338 -15.95 6.79 -7.96
CA ASN A 338 -16.73 6.01 -6.99
C ASN A 338 -17.02 4.59 -7.48
N TRP A 339 -16.84 3.61 -6.59
CA TRP A 339 -17.18 2.20 -6.83
C TRP A 339 -18.03 1.66 -5.68
N ASP A 340 -19.25 1.24 -6.01
CA ASP A 340 -20.26 0.78 -5.06
C ASP A 340 -20.32 -0.75 -5.12
N LEU A 341 -20.19 -1.43 -3.97
CA LEU A 341 -20.48 -2.85 -3.88
C LEU A 341 -21.98 -3.12 -4.08
N ALA A 342 -22.34 -4.39 -4.26
CA ALA A 342 -23.74 -4.80 -4.17
C ALA A 342 -24.26 -4.56 -2.73
N PRO A 343 -25.56 -4.25 -2.55
CA PRO A 343 -26.17 -4.18 -1.24
C PRO A 343 -25.90 -5.44 -0.43
N ALA A 344 -25.58 -5.27 0.85
CA ALA A 344 -25.26 -6.35 1.74
C ALA A 344 -26.48 -7.31 1.87
N PRO A 345 -26.26 -8.63 1.87
CA PRO A 345 -27.32 -9.63 2.06
C PRO A 345 -28.02 -9.47 3.41
N ALA A 346 -29.12 -10.20 3.61
CA ALA A 346 -29.94 -10.10 4.82
C ALA A 346 -29.18 -10.34 6.14
N ALA A 347 -28.08 -11.09 6.13
CA ALA A 347 -27.22 -11.33 7.30
C ALA A 347 -26.15 -10.24 7.52
N GLY A 348 -26.00 -9.30 6.58
CA GLY A 348 -24.85 -8.41 6.50
C GLY A 348 -23.54 -9.17 6.28
N TYR A 349 -22.42 -8.50 6.50
CA TYR A 349 -21.07 -9.09 6.58
C TYR A 349 -20.14 -8.20 7.39
N THR A 350 -19.00 -8.72 7.83
CA THR A 350 -18.04 -7.93 8.63
C THR A 350 -16.72 -7.77 7.88
N LEU A 351 -16.41 -6.52 7.48
CA LEU A 351 -15.07 -6.13 7.04
C LEU A 351 -14.09 -6.42 8.16
N GLN A 352 -12.94 -7.01 7.81
CA GLN A 352 -11.84 -7.26 8.74
C GLN A 352 -10.52 -7.13 7.98
N GLY A 353 -9.71 -6.13 8.29
CA GLY A 353 -8.41 -5.88 7.67
C GLY A 353 -8.41 -4.71 6.69
N SER A 354 -7.37 -4.60 5.85
CA SER A 354 -7.17 -3.46 4.95
C SER A 354 -7.92 -3.60 3.61
N PRO A 355 -8.89 -2.71 3.31
CA PRO A 355 -9.43 -2.59 1.95
C PRO A 355 -8.30 -2.30 0.96
N THR A 356 -8.17 -3.14 -0.07
CA THR A 356 -7.07 -3.07 -1.03
C THR A 356 -7.57 -2.59 -2.38
N VAL A 357 -6.86 -1.62 -2.96
CA VAL A 357 -7.12 -1.08 -4.29
C VAL A 357 -5.98 -1.48 -5.22
N ASP A 358 -6.30 -2.30 -6.22
CA ASP A 358 -5.44 -2.58 -7.36
C ASP A 358 -6.01 -1.89 -8.61
N ALA A 359 -5.25 -0.96 -9.21
CA ALA A 359 -5.72 -0.23 -10.40
C ALA A 359 -4.57 0.24 -11.31
N ASP A 360 -4.85 0.47 -12.60
CA ASP A 360 -3.93 1.21 -13.48
C ASP A 360 -4.22 2.71 -13.35
N ILE A 361 -3.30 3.42 -12.72
CA ILE A 361 -3.37 4.85 -12.43
C ILE A 361 -2.53 5.62 -13.46
N ASP A 362 -3.03 6.76 -13.92
CA ASP A 362 -2.35 7.68 -14.82
C ASP A 362 -2.57 9.12 -14.34
N LEU A 363 -1.49 9.78 -13.94
CA LEU A 363 -1.51 11.16 -13.40
C LEU A 363 -1.43 12.23 -14.49
N GLY A 364 -1.34 11.83 -15.77
CA GLY A 364 -1.10 12.76 -16.86
C GLY A 364 0.20 13.55 -16.66
N ASP A 365 0.10 14.87 -16.77
CA ASP A 365 1.22 15.80 -16.63
C ASP A 365 1.37 16.37 -15.20
N SER A 366 0.66 15.80 -14.21
CA SER A 366 0.65 16.24 -12.81
C SER A 366 1.27 15.20 -11.86
N PRO A 367 2.61 15.04 -11.87
CA PRO A 367 3.30 13.96 -11.16
C PRO A 367 3.22 14.04 -9.62
N ASN A 368 2.82 15.20 -9.09
CA ASN A 368 2.68 15.45 -7.65
C ASN A 368 1.27 15.16 -7.14
N SER A 369 0.32 14.80 -8.00
CA SER A 369 -1.07 14.57 -7.58
C SER A 369 -1.15 13.51 -6.48
N GLU A 370 -2.06 13.74 -5.54
CA GLU A 370 -2.41 12.77 -4.50
C GLU A 370 -3.74 12.09 -4.79
N ILE A 371 -3.96 10.95 -4.14
CA ILE A 371 -5.26 10.30 -4.05
C ILE A 371 -5.62 10.17 -2.58
N ALA A 372 -6.69 10.84 -2.17
CA ALA A 372 -7.37 10.55 -0.92
C ALA A 372 -8.43 9.47 -1.15
N ALA A 373 -8.35 8.39 -0.39
CA ALA A 373 -9.27 7.27 -0.48
C ALA A 373 -10.13 7.19 0.78
N ARG A 374 -11.45 7.04 0.60
CA ARG A 374 -12.40 6.81 1.68
C ARG A 374 -13.24 5.58 1.35
N LEU A 375 -13.40 4.67 2.30
CA LEU A 375 -14.40 3.62 2.26
C LEU A 375 -15.53 4.03 3.20
N VAL A 376 -16.74 4.14 2.65
CA VAL A 376 -17.92 4.59 3.39
C VAL A 376 -19.02 3.54 3.38
N ASP A 377 -19.79 3.49 4.48
CA ASP A 377 -21.00 2.68 4.60
C ASP A 377 -22.22 3.54 4.24
N LEU A 378 -22.92 3.22 3.16
CA LEU A 378 -24.15 3.89 2.76
C LEU A 378 -25.36 3.24 3.42
N SER A 379 -26.25 4.06 3.96
CA SER A 379 -27.56 3.61 4.42
C SER A 379 -28.34 2.91 3.29
N PRO A 380 -29.31 2.03 3.58
CA PRO A 380 -29.99 1.24 2.54
C PRO A 380 -30.75 2.08 1.51
N ASP A 381 -31.16 3.29 1.89
CA ASP A 381 -31.79 4.29 1.02
C ASP A 381 -30.78 5.18 0.27
N GLY A 382 -29.49 5.07 0.59
CA GLY A 382 -28.39 5.87 0.04
C GLY A 382 -28.38 7.32 0.51
N ALA A 383 -29.21 7.71 1.48
CA ALA A 383 -29.34 9.09 1.92
C ALA A 383 -28.12 9.57 2.72
N THR A 384 -27.50 8.67 3.49
CA THR A 384 -26.36 8.99 4.36
C THR A 384 -25.20 8.04 4.14
N LYS A 385 -23.98 8.51 4.42
CA LYS A 385 -22.76 7.73 4.43
C LYS A 385 -21.99 7.92 5.73
N THR A 386 -21.43 6.84 6.27
CA THR A 386 -20.53 6.86 7.42
C THR A 386 -19.13 6.48 6.98
N LEU A 387 -18.11 7.25 7.39
CA LEU A 387 -16.72 6.89 7.09
C LEU A 387 -16.34 5.62 7.85
N ILE A 388 -15.80 4.63 7.16
CA ILE A 388 -15.31 3.38 7.77
C ILE A 388 -13.78 3.43 7.81
N ALA A 389 -13.14 3.49 6.65
CA ALA A 389 -11.70 3.53 6.53
C ALA A 389 -11.29 4.70 5.63
N ARG A 390 -10.10 5.24 5.85
CA ARG A 390 -9.49 6.22 4.95
C ARG A 390 -8.02 5.93 4.75
N GLY A 391 -7.43 6.56 3.74
CA GLY A 391 -6.00 6.52 3.48
C GLY A 391 -5.64 7.59 2.46
N VAL A 392 -4.37 7.97 2.42
CA VAL A 392 -3.82 8.84 1.38
C VAL A 392 -2.69 8.14 0.66
N TYR A 393 -2.60 8.36 -0.65
CA TYR A 393 -1.64 7.70 -1.51
C TYR A 393 -0.93 8.72 -2.39
N ARG A 394 0.41 8.63 -2.44
CA ARG A 394 1.24 9.33 -3.42
C ARG A 394 1.55 8.37 -4.59
N PRO A 395 0.71 8.34 -5.65
CA PRO A 395 0.87 7.42 -6.75
C PRO A 395 2.12 7.68 -7.59
N TRP A 396 2.69 6.62 -8.13
CA TRP A 396 3.62 6.70 -9.27
C TRP A 396 2.90 7.24 -10.52
N PRO A 397 3.63 7.89 -11.46
CA PRO A 397 3.00 8.61 -12.58
C PRO A 397 2.06 7.77 -13.45
N THR A 398 2.42 6.50 -13.71
CA THR A 398 1.62 5.62 -14.58
C THR A 398 1.74 4.15 -14.19
N GLY A 399 0.71 3.36 -14.48
CA GLY A 399 0.75 1.90 -14.46
C GLY A 399 -0.06 1.27 -13.35
N VAL A 400 0.02 -0.06 -13.25
CA VAL A 400 -0.64 -0.82 -12.18
C VAL A 400 0.04 -0.53 -10.87
N GLN A 401 -0.78 -0.15 -9.91
CA GLN A 401 -0.36 0.19 -8.56
C GLN A 401 -1.32 -0.47 -7.58
N VAL A 402 -0.78 -0.77 -6.41
CA VAL A 402 -1.52 -1.30 -5.27
C VAL A 402 -1.33 -0.35 -4.11
N PHE A 403 -2.42 -0.04 -3.43
CA PHE A 403 -2.40 0.66 -2.15
C PHE A 403 -3.56 0.17 -1.29
N GLN A 404 -3.53 0.50 -0.01
CA GLN A 404 -4.55 0.12 0.95
C GLN A 404 -5.11 1.35 1.66
N LEU A 405 -6.38 1.26 2.03
CA LEU A 405 -6.92 2.10 3.10
C LEU A 405 -6.49 1.50 4.43
N HIS A 406 -6.45 2.32 5.49
CA HIS A 406 -6.10 1.82 6.81
C HIS A 406 -7.02 0.66 7.22
N PRO A 407 -6.49 -0.37 7.89
CA PRO A 407 -7.26 -1.56 8.27
C PRO A 407 -8.41 -1.19 9.19
N ASN A 408 -9.50 -1.94 9.09
CA ASN A 408 -10.64 -1.77 9.97
C ASN A 408 -11.39 -3.09 10.22
N ALA A 409 -12.18 -3.12 11.29
CA ALA A 409 -13.21 -4.11 11.56
C ALA A 409 -14.57 -3.40 11.58
N TRP A 410 -15.47 -3.70 10.65
CA TRP A 410 -16.76 -2.99 10.56
C TRP A 410 -17.89 -3.92 10.13
N LYS A 411 -19.01 -3.88 10.86
CA LYS A 411 -20.22 -4.62 10.50
C LYS A 411 -21.02 -3.82 9.46
N VAL A 412 -21.13 -4.37 8.25
CA VAL A 412 -22.03 -3.84 7.22
C VAL A 412 -23.39 -4.49 7.39
N GLU A 413 -24.39 -3.66 7.68
CA GLU A 413 -25.75 -4.10 7.96
C GLU A 413 -26.52 -4.47 6.68
N ALA A 414 -27.60 -5.24 6.83
CA ALA A 414 -28.40 -5.69 5.69
C ALA A 414 -28.89 -4.52 4.82
N GLY A 415 -28.74 -4.63 3.51
CA GLY A 415 -29.15 -3.62 2.54
C GLY A 415 -28.22 -2.40 2.42
N HIS A 416 -27.24 -2.24 3.32
CA HIS A 416 -26.22 -1.21 3.21
C HIS A 416 -25.28 -1.46 2.03
N VAL A 417 -24.59 -0.41 1.57
CA VAL A 417 -23.63 -0.49 0.47
C VAL A 417 -22.29 0.11 0.88
N LEU A 418 -21.22 -0.67 0.76
CA LEU A 418 -19.87 -0.11 0.82
C LEU A 418 -19.55 0.63 -0.48
N ARG A 419 -19.09 1.87 -0.37
CA ARG A 419 -18.58 2.67 -1.47
C ARG A 419 -17.12 3.04 -1.23
N LEU A 420 -16.27 2.76 -2.20
CA LEU A 420 -14.95 3.38 -2.31
C LEU A 420 -15.10 4.72 -3.03
N GLU A 421 -14.62 5.79 -2.40
CA GLU A 421 -14.51 7.14 -2.96
C GLU A 421 -13.03 7.47 -3.10
N LEU A 422 -12.60 7.81 -4.32
CA LEU A 422 -11.28 8.35 -4.59
C LEU A 422 -11.42 9.84 -4.95
N LEU A 423 -10.72 10.67 -4.19
CA LEU A 423 -10.79 12.13 -4.23
C LEU A 423 -9.39 12.71 -4.48
N PRO A 424 -9.28 13.94 -5.02
CA PRO A 424 -7.99 14.59 -5.20
C PRO A 424 -7.38 15.11 -3.89
N LYS A 425 -8.16 15.14 -2.80
CA LYS A 425 -7.75 15.55 -1.44
C LYS A 425 -8.81 15.18 -0.40
N ASP A 426 -8.37 15.03 0.85
CA ASP A 426 -9.24 14.97 2.04
C ASP A 426 -8.97 16.17 2.94
N ALA A 427 -9.38 17.35 2.47
CA ALA A 427 -9.07 18.63 3.07
C ALA A 427 -10.22 19.63 2.93
N SER A 428 -10.36 20.51 3.92
CA SER A 428 -11.44 21.51 3.98
C SER A 428 -10.99 22.92 3.62
N ALA A 429 -9.69 23.17 3.53
CA ALA A 429 -9.11 24.47 3.22
C ALA A 429 -7.87 24.35 2.30
N PRO A 430 -7.37 25.45 1.72
CA PRO A 430 -6.09 25.44 1.00
C PRO A 430 -4.93 24.94 1.87
N ALA A 431 -3.85 24.49 1.24
CA ALA A 431 -2.60 24.18 1.94
C ALA A 431 -2.07 25.37 2.74
N GLY A 432 -1.39 25.09 3.85
CA GLY A 432 -0.90 26.07 4.82
C GLY A 432 -1.96 26.58 5.79
N SER A 433 -3.18 26.03 5.78
CA SER A 433 -4.25 26.50 6.67
C SER A 433 -4.05 25.95 8.09
N LEU A 434 -3.63 26.85 9.00
CA LEU A 434 -3.23 26.50 10.37
C LEU A 434 -4.29 25.66 11.11
N LEU A 435 -3.93 24.41 11.37
CA LEU A 435 -4.68 23.39 12.10
C LEU A 435 -6.05 23.07 11.47
N VAL A 436 -6.25 23.37 10.19
CA VAL A 436 -7.54 23.16 9.52
C VAL A 436 -7.62 21.82 8.80
N ASN A 437 -6.56 21.39 8.12
CA ASN A 437 -6.60 20.19 7.29
C ASN A 437 -6.05 18.97 8.02
N SER A 438 -6.67 17.80 7.85
CA SER A 438 -6.06 16.52 8.25
C SER A 438 -4.81 16.23 7.41
N PHE A 439 -4.93 16.38 6.08
CA PHE A 439 -3.85 16.19 5.11
C PHE A 439 -3.69 17.46 4.28
N ARG A 440 -2.45 17.86 4.01
CA ARG A 440 -2.13 19.01 3.15
C ARG A 440 -2.60 18.69 1.72
N PRO A 441 -3.44 19.52 1.08
CA PRO A 441 -3.70 19.38 -0.35
C PRO A 441 -2.40 19.46 -1.16
N ALA A 442 -2.22 18.55 -2.12
CA ALA A 442 -1.03 18.55 -2.98
C ALA A 442 -0.95 19.79 -3.89
N ASP A 443 0.26 20.31 -4.06
CA ASP A 443 0.55 21.36 -5.04
C ASP A 443 0.58 20.79 -6.45
N GLY A 444 -0.09 21.48 -7.38
CA GLY A 444 -0.17 21.04 -8.78
C GLY A 444 -1.05 19.80 -9.00
N GLN A 445 -2.03 19.56 -8.12
CA GLN A 445 -3.04 18.52 -8.28
C GLN A 445 -3.66 18.56 -9.68
N GLY A 446 -3.62 17.43 -10.38
CA GLY A 446 -4.21 17.27 -11.71
C GLY A 446 -5.39 16.32 -11.73
N GLU A 447 -5.93 16.12 -12.94
CA GLU A 447 -6.87 15.02 -13.17
C GLU A 447 -6.13 13.68 -13.12
N ILE A 448 -6.70 12.72 -12.41
CA ILE A 448 -6.15 11.36 -12.31
C ILE A 448 -7.10 10.40 -12.99
N THR A 449 -6.61 9.64 -13.97
CA THR A 449 -7.37 8.55 -14.57
C THR A 449 -7.10 7.27 -13.81
N VAL A 450 -8.17 6.66 -13.27
CA VAL A 450 -8.15 5.35 -12.62
C VAL A 450 -8.92 4.37 -13.49
N LYS A 451 -8.31 3.23 -13.83
CA LYS A 451 -8.95 2.20 -14.67
C LYS A 451 -8.58 0.79 -14.20
N ASP A 452 -9.36 -0.18 -14.66
CA ASP A 452 -9.13 -1.60 -14.36
C ASP A 452 -9.10 -1.87 -12.83
N MET A 453 -10.07 -1.28 -12.12
CA MET A 453 -10.24 -1.40 -10.68
C MET A 453 -10.46 -2.86 -10.28
N ASP A 454 -9.74 -3.29 -9.25
CA ASP A 454 -10.00 -4.47 -8.42
C ASP A 454 -9.95 -4.01 -6.96
N LEU A 455 -11.14 -3.76 -6.40
CA LEU A 455 -11.34 -3.42 -5.00
C LEU A 455 -11.58 -4.72 -4.22
N ARG A 456 -10.79 -4.93 -3.18
CA ARG A 456 -10.87 -6.11 -2.31
C ARG A 456 -11.17 -5.71 -0.88
N ILE A 457 -12.27 -6.26 -0.36
CA ILE A 457 -12.73 -6.07 1.01
C ILE A 457 -12.48 -7.39 1.76
N PRO A 458 -11.46 -7.46 2.63
CA PRO A 458 -11.22 -8.64 3.44
C PRO A 458 -12.33 -8.78 4.50
N VAL A 459 -12.84 -9.99 4.73
CA VAL A 459 -14.00 -10.23 5.60
C VAL A 459 -13.80 -11.45 6.51
N ILE A 460 -14.50 -11.48 7.65
CA ILE A 460 -14.44 -12.60 8.60
C ILE A 460 -15.14 -13.86 8.06
N GLU A 461 -16.10 -13.68 7.16
CA GLU A 461 -16.90 -14.77 6.62
C GLU A 461 -16.03 -15.72 5.79
N SER A 462 -16.33 -17.02 5.86
CA SER A 462 -15.58 -18.02 5.11
C SER A 462 -15.91 -17.99 3.61
N PRO A 463 -14.97 -18.39 2.73
CA PRO A 463 -15.23 -18.54 1.30
C PRO A 463 -16.45 -19.43 1.01
N GLY A 464 -17.33 -18.97 0.12
CA GLY A 464 -18.60 -19.63 -0.21
C GLY A 464 -19.79 -19.18 0.65
N ALA A 465 -19.57 -18.40 1.72
CA ALA A 465 -20.66 -17.81 2.50
C ALA A 465 -21.46 -16.76 1.69
N LEU A 466 -22.64 -16.42 2.22
CA LEU A 466 -23.53 -15.39 1.67
C LEU A 466 -23.86 -15.63 0.19
N ASP A 467 -24.32 -16.84 -0.11
CA ASP A 467 -24.66 -17.30 -1.47
C ASP A 467 -23.50 -17.16 -2.48
N GLY A 468 -22.28 -17.35 -2.00
CA GLY A 468 -21.06 -17.29 -2.82
C GLY A 468 -20.55 -15.87 -3.10
N LEU A 469 -21.12 -14.84 -2.44
CA LEU A 469 -20.58 -13.48 -2.47
C LEU A 469 -19.14 -13.45 -1.94
N VAL A 470 -18.89 -14.18 -0.85
CA VAL A 470 -17.58 -14.26 -0.22
C VAL A 470 -16.70 -15.26 -0.94
N GLN A 471 -15.54 -14.81 -1.40
CA GLN A 471 -14.59 -15.61 -2.16
C GLN A 471 -13.35 -15.92 -1.32
N ALA A 472 -12.56 -16.89 -1.77
CA ALA A 472 -11.23 -17.09 -1.20
C ALA A 472 -10.34 -15.87 -1.52
N PRO A 473 -9.50 -15.41 -0.59
CA PRO A 473 -8.61 -14.28 -0.81
C PRO A 473 -7.79 -14.46 -2.09
N ALA A 474 -7.81 -13.45 -2.95
CA ALA A 474 -6.95 -13.43 -4.13
C ALA A 474 -5.48 -13.27 -3.72
N LYS A 475 -4.59 -13.67 -4.63
CA LYS A 475 -3.14 -13.49 -4.43
C LYS A 475 -2.82 -12.02 -4.15
N LYS A 476 -1.95 -11.77 -3.18
CA LYS A 476 -1.56 -10.42 -2.79
C LYS A 476 -0.64 -9.80 -3.83
N VAL A 477 -0.99 -8.59 -4.30
CA VAL A 477 -0.19 -7.86 -5.29
C VAL A 477 0.98 -7.20 -4.57
N LEU A 478 2.21 -7.51 -4.95
CA LEU A 478 3.39 -6.92 -4.34
C LEU A 478 3.70 -5.59 -5.02
N PRO A 479 4.00 -4.52 -4.25
CA PRO A 479 4.36 -3.22 -4.79
C PRO A 479 5.70 -3.31 -5.53
N ASP A 480 6.02 -2.31 -6.34
CA ASP A 480 7.36 -2.19 -6.93
C ASP A 480 8.38 -1.76 -5.88
N ARG A 481 8.75 -2.71 -5.02
CA ARG A 481 9.74 -2.57 -3.94
C ARG A 481 10.77 -3.69 -4.08
N ALA A 482 12.05 -3.31 -4.05
CA ALA A 482 13.15 -4.26 -4.13
C ALA A 482 13.13 -5.21 -2.91
N GLY A 483 13.20 -6.51 -3.17
CA GLY A 483 13.31 -7.52 -2.11
C GLY A 483 12.02 -7.74 -1.30
N VAL A 484 10.88 -7.17 -1.70
CA VAL A 484 9.61 -7.30 -0.97
C VAL A 484 9.18 -8.76 -0.82
N LYS A 485 8.75 -9.11 0.39
CA LYS A 485 8.26 -10.44 0.79
C LYS A 485 6.91 -10.33 1.45
N LEU A 486 6.13 -11.40 1.37
CA LEU A 486 4.90 -11.53 2.15
C LEU A 486 5.22 -11.65 3.64
N ALA A 487 4.39 -11.03 4.47
CA ALA A 487 4.37 -11.28 5.90
C ALA A 487 3.94 -12.73 6.20
N PRO A 488 4.27 -13.28 7.39
CA PRO A 488 3.77 -14.56 7.87
C PRO A 488 2.25 -14.68 7.75
N GLY A 489 1.75 -15.91 7.56
CA GLY A 489 0.32 -16.20 7.31
C GLY A 489 -0.11 -16.09 5.84
N TYR A 490 0.48 -15.19 5.04
CA TYR A 490 0.04 -14.97 3.65
C TYR A 490 0.62 -15.95 2.61
N SER A 491 1.57 -16.81 3.00
CA SER A 491 2.26 -17.72 2.06
C SER A 491 1.31 -18.68 1.32
N ALA A 492 0.25 -19.15 1.98
CA ALA A 492 -0.74 -20.04 1.38
C ALA A 492 -1.61 -19.34 0.32
N ILE A 493 -1.92 -18.05 0.53
CA ILE A 493 -2.61 -17.20 -0.45
C ILE A 493 -1.68 -16.93 -1.64
N GLY A 494 -0.41 -16.64 -1.35
CA GLY A 494 0.64 -16.37 -2.32
C GLY A 494 0.57 -14.98 -2.92
N SER A 495 1.55 -14.65 -3.76
CA SER A 495 1.75 -13.29 -4.28
C SER A 495 1.78 -13.19 -5.80
N LEU A 496 1.62 -11.95 -6.28
CA LEU A 496 1.75 -11.51 -7.66
C LEU A 496 2.62 -10.25 -7.71
N THR A 497 3.71 -10.26 -8.47
CA THR A 497 4.53 -9.05 -8.66
C THR A 497 3.90 -8.13 -9.70
N ILE A 498 3.94 -6.81 -9.49
CA ILE A 498 3.57 -5.83 -10.53
C ILE A 498 4.41 -6.05 -11.80
N ASP A 499 3.73 -6.32 -12.92
CA ASP A 499 4.30 -6.37 -14.27
C ASP A 499 3.35 -5.62 -15.19
N SER A 500 3.73 -4.47 -15.70
CA SER A 500 2.82 -3.60 -16.43
C SER A 500 2.74 -3.91 -17.93
N THR A 501 3.56 -4.84 -18.43
CA THR A 501 3.79 -5.01 -19.89
C THR A 501 3.07 -6.19 -20.53
N LEU A 502 2.20 -5.94 -21.51
CA LEU A 502 1.53 -7.01 -22.27
C LEU A 502 2.56 -7.89 -23.00
N LYS A 503 2.77 -9.13 -22.58
CA LYS A 503 3.81 -10.03 -23.11
C LYS A 503 3.35 -10.78 -24.35
N ALA A 504 4.19 -10.86 -25.38
CA ALA A 504 3.88 -11.67 -26.55
C ALA A 504 4.37 -13.11 -26.43
N GLY A 505 3.55 -14.07 -26.90
CA GLY A 505 3.98 -15.44 -27.08
C GLY A 505 5.06 -15.56 -28.16
N SER A 506 5.88 -16.60 -28.08
CA SER A 506 7.06 -16.79 -28.95
C SER A 506 6.74 -17.12 -30.42
N LYS A 507 5.47 -17.35 -30.78
CA LYS A 507 5.03 -17.80 -32.10
C LYS A 507 3.89 -16.92 -32.65
N GLY A 508 3.94 -16.66 -33.95
CA GLY A 508 2.85 -16.03 -34.70
C GLY A 508 2.61 -16.73 -36.04
N THR A 509 1.39 -16.66 -36.58
CA THR A 509 1.05 -17.27 -37.87
C THR A 509 0.40 -16.30 -38.83
N VAL A 510 0.79 -16.35 -40.11
CA VAL A 510 0.23 -15.50 -41.16
C VAL A 510 -0.50 -16.34 -42.20
N LYS A 511 -1.77 -15.99 -42.41
CA LYS A 511 -2.67 -16.56 -43.43
C LYS A 511 -3.62 -15.46 -43.94
N GLY A 512 -3.83 -15.39 -45.25
CA GLY A 512 -4.70 -14.37 -45.84
C GLY A 512 -4.16 -12.95 -45.67
N LYS A 513 -4.92 -12.08 -45.00
CA LYS A 513 -4.53 -10.69 -44.69
C LYS A 513 -4.23 -10.48 -43.19
N THR A 514 -4.08 -11.57 -42.44
CA THR A 514 -4.07 -11.54 -40.97
C THR A 514 -2.82 -12.21 -40.40
N LEU A 515 -2.28 -11.62 -39.34
CA LEU A 515 -1.27 -12.20 -38.46
C LEU A 515 -1.94 -12.57 -37.13
N LYS A 516 -1.92 -13.84 -36.76
CA LYS A 516 -2.37 -14.31 -35.45
C LYS A 516 -1.17 -14.43 -34.50
N ILE A 517 -1.28 -13.87 -33.30
CA ILE A 517 -0.28 -14.00 -32.23
C ILE A 517 -0.98 -14.28 -30.90
N SER A 518 -0.29 -14.90 -29.96
CA SER A 518 -0.76 -14.97 -28.57
C SER A 518 -0.20 -13.78 -27.81
N LEU A 519 -1.03 -13.12 -27.01
CA LEU A 519 -0.64 -12.09 -26.07
C LEU A 519 -1.07 -12.52 -24.67
N ARG A 520 -0.22 -12.28 -23.68
CA ARG A 520 -0.45 -12.58 -22.27
C ARG A 520 -0.53 -11.26 -21.53
N CYS A 521 -1.64 -11.07 -20.84
CA CYS A 521 -1.76 -10.03 -19.83
C CYS A 521 -0.88 -10.41 -18.64
N PRO A 522 -0.09 -9.48 -18.09
CA PRO A 522 0.63 -9.72 -16.86
C PRO A 522 -0.27 -10.18 -15.73
N ALA A 523 0.32 -10.90 -14.80
CA ALA A 523 -0.43 -11.49 -13.70
C ALA A 523 -0.87 -10.45 -12.66
N SER A 524 -0.24 -9.27 -12.62
CA SER A 524 -0.62 -8.17 -11.71
C SER A 524 -1.91 -7.47 -12.10
N TYR A 525 -2.37 -7.60 -13.34
CA TYR A 525 -3.75 -7.25 -13.65
C TYR A 525 -4.59 -8.46 -13.30
N THR A 526 -5.47 -8.34 -12.32
CA THR A 526 -6.36 -9.41 -11.84
C THR A 526 -7.72 -9.39 -12.53
N ASN A 527 -8.21 -8.19 -12.87
CA ASN A 527 -9.43 -7.97 -13.65
C ASN A 527 -9.15 -7.98 -15.18
N ILE A 528 -8.79 -6.82 -15.75
CA ILE A 528 -8.55 -6.64 -17.19
C ILE A 528 -7.24 -5.87 -17.41
N CYS A 529 -6.46 -6.26 -18.43
CA CYS A 529 -5.36 -5.43 -18.89
C CYS A 529 -5.90 -4.25 -19.73
N PRO A 530 -5.31 -3.05 -19.58
CA PRO A 530 -5.63 -1.89 -20.37
C PRO A 530 -5.49 -2.18 -21.85
N ASN A 531 -6.32 -1.50 -22.62
CA ASN A 531 -6.22 -1.45 -24.07
C ASN A 531 -4.83 -0.98 -24.51
N ARG A 532 -4.06 -1.87 -25.13
CA ARG A 532 -2.74 -1.50 -25.68
C ARG A 532 -2.71 -1.51 -27.20
N ASN A 533 -1.94 -0.59 -27.77
CA ASN A 533 -1.60 -0.58 -29.19
C ASN A 533 -0.44 -1.55 -29.44
N VAL A 534 -0.69 -2.60 -30.23
CA VAL A 534 0.30 -3.63 -30.52
C VAL A 534 0.81 -3.48 -31.95
N THR A 535 2.12 -3.33 -32.11
CA THR A 535 2.78 -3.26 -33.41
C THR A 535 3.83 -4.35 -33.55
N ILE A 536 3.80 -5.07 -34.67
CA ILE A 536 4.77 -6.13 -34.98
C ILE A 536 5.74 -5.61 -36.04
N LYS A 537 7.04 -5.56 -35.72
CA LYS A 537 8.11 -5.18 -36.67
C LYS A 537 9.04 -6.36 -36.94
N GLY A 538 9.62 -6.47 -38.13
CA GLY A 538 10.69 -7.45 -38.36
C GLY A 538 11.92 -7.12 -37.50
N ALA A 539 12.53 -8.14 -36.89
CA ALA A 539 13.57 -7.94 -35.88
C ALA A 539 14.82 -7.22 -36.43
N PRO A 540 15.54 -6.46 -35.60
CA PRO A 540 16.68 -5.64 -36.01
C PRO A 540 17.96 -6.48 -36.20
N LYS A 541 18.01 -7.40 -37.17
CA LYS A 541 19.27 -8.06 -37.59
C LYS A 541 19.75 -7.50 -38.93
N LYS A 542 21.01 -7.03 -38.98
CA LYS A 542 21.66 -6.43 -40.18
C LYS A 542 21.58 -7.42 -41.37
N GLY A 543 21.26 -6.92 -42.57
CA GLY A 543 21.20 -7.71 -43.81
C GLY A 543 19.98 -8.63 -43.99
N LYS A 544 19.10 -8.83 -42.99
CA LYS A 544 17.93 -9.73 -43.13
C LYS A 544 16.72 -9.05 -43.76
N LYS A 545 16.11 -9.74 -44.74
CA LYS A 545 14.87 -9.33 -45.40
C LYS A 545 13.74 -9.10 -44.38
N GLY A 546 13.17 -7.89 -44.36
CA GLY A 546 12.08 -7.51 -43.45
C GLY A 546 12.51 -6.78 -42.17
N LYS A 547 13.81 -6.49 -41.97
CA LYS A 547 14.31 -5.67 -40.84
C LYS A 547 13.51 -4.37 -40.69
N GLY A 548 13.05 -4.07 -39.47
CA GLY A 548 12.34 -2.83 -39.13
C GLY A 548 10.98 -2.64 -39.81
N THR A 549 10.57 -3.56 -40.68
CA THR A 549 9.33 -3.43 -41.45
C THR A 549 8.14 -3.65 -40.53
N LYS A 550 7.21 -2.69 -40.47
CA LYS A 550 5.92 -2.85 -39.77
C LYS A 550 5.09 -3.93 -40.48
N ILE A 551 4.94 -5.10 -39.88
CA ILE A 551 4.28 -6.28 -40.44
C ILE A 551 2.77 -6.19 -40.24
N ALA A 552 2.34 -5.89 -39.02
CA ALA A 552 0.94 -5.78 -38.62
C ALA A 552 0.83 -4.82 -37.43
N SER A 553 -0.38 -4.31 -37.20
CA SER A 553 -0.72 -3.59 -35.98
C SER A 553 -2.19 -3.83 -35.62
N GLY A 554 -2.50 -3.66 -34.35
CA GLY A 554 -3.86 -3.59 -33.82
C GLY A 554 -3.91 -2.58 -32.69
N ASN A 555 -5.07 -1.94 -32.55
CA ASN A 555 -5.33 -0.93 -31.53
C ASN A 555 -6.38 -1.50 -30.57
N ALA A 556 -6.40 -1.00 -29.34
CA ALA A 556 -7.36 -1.40 -28.29
C ALA A 556 -7.45 -2.93 -28.09
N ILE A 557 -6.29 -3.59 -27.96
CA ILE A 557 -6.24 -5.03 -27.71
C ILE A 557 -6.59 -5.32 -26.25
N LYS A 558 -7.70 -6.03 -26.01
CA LYS A 558 -8.16 -6.49 -24.68
C LYS A 558 -7.68 -7.91 -24.36
N VAL A 559 -7.10 -8.12 -23.19
CA VAL A 559 -6.75 -9.44 -22.65
C VAL A 559 -7.13 -9.44 -21.17
N SER A 560 -7.85 -10.46 -20.71
CA SER A 560 -8.19 -10.60 -19.28
C SER A 560 -6.94 -10.72 -18.42
N GLY A 561 -7.03 -10.20 -17.20
CA GLY A 561 -6.01 -10.20 -16.16
C GLY A 561 -5.29 -11.53 -16.02
N GLY A 562 -3.96 -11.54 -16.10
CA GLY A 562 -3.14 -12.76 -15.98
C GLY A 562 -3.36 -13.85 -17.05
N LYS A 563 -4.30 -13.69 -17.99
CA LYS A 563 -4.64 -14.69 -19.00
C LYS A 563 -3.91 -14.45 -20.32
N SER A 564 -3.95 -15.46 -21.19
CA SER A 564 -3.48 -15.37 -22.57
C SER A 564 -4.64 -15.34 -23.55
N ARG A 565 -4.55 -14.50 -24.59
CA ARG A 565 -5.52 -14.42 -25.67
C ARG A 565 -4.82 -14.48 -27.03
N GLN A 566 -5.37 -15.28 -27.95
CA GLN A 566 -4.97 -15.22 -29.34
C GLN A 566 -5.63 -14.02 -30.03
N VAL A 567 -4.83 -13.11 -30.57
CA VAL A 567 -5.30 -11.91 -31.27
C VAL A 567 -4.99 -11.97 -32.75
N SER A 568 -5.88 -11.41 -33.56
CA SER A 568 -5.78 -11.34 -35.01
C SER A 568 -5.49 -9.92 -35.46
N LEU A 569 -4.26 -9.66 -35.91
CA LEU A 569 -3.80 -8.35 -36.38
C LEU A 569 -3.86 -8.25 -37.90
N LYS A 570 -4.31 -7.12 -38.43
CA LYS A 570 -4.33 -6.88 -39.88
C LYS A 570 -2.90 -6.64 -40.39
N LEU A 571 -2.51 -7.35 -41.45
CA LEU A 571 -1.21 -7.12 -42.09
C LEU A 571 -1.18 -5.75 -42.77
N THR A 572 -0.07 -5.03 -42.63
CA THR A 572 0.18 -3.83 -43.42
C THR A 572 0.44 -4.20 -44.89
N GLY A 573 0.41 -3.20 -45.79
CA GLY A 573 0.83 -3.41 -47.18
C GLY A 573 2.26 -3.95 -47.31
N LYS A 574 3.19 -3.47 -46.48
CA LYS A 574 4.58 -3.94 -46.43
C LYS A 574 4.66 -5.37 -45.86
N GLY A 575 3.90 -5.68 -44.81
CA GLY A 575 3.78 -7.01 -44.24
C GLY A 575 3.27 -8.04 -45.26
N ARG A 576 2.22 -7.71 -46.01
CA ARG A 576 1.72 -8.57 -47.10
C ARG A 576 2.78 -8.84 -48.16
N LYS A 577 3.52 -7.81 -48.60
CA LYS A 577 4.60 -7.96 -49.59
C LYS A 577 5.73 -8.89 -49.12
N LEU A 578 5.99 -8.99 -47.81
CA LEU A 578 7.01 -9.89 -47.27
C LEU A 578 6.62 -11.37 -47.38
N PHE A 579 5.37 -11.72 -47.08
CA PHE A 579 4.90 -13.11 -47.00
C PHE A 579 4.15 -13.60 -48.25
N ARG A 580 3.71 -12.70 -49.13
CA ARG A 580 3.00 -13.05 -50.39
C ARG A 580 3.96 -13.55 -51.46
N ASP A 581 3.55 -14.60 -52.18
CA ASP A 581 4.23 -15.02 -53.40
C ASP A 581 3.99 -13.98 -54.51
N SER A 582 5.04 -13.55 -55.19
CA SER A 582 4.95 -12.58 -56.29
C SER A 582 5.41 -13.20 -57.60
N LYS A 583 4.87 -12.74 -58.73
CA LYS A 583 5.41 -13.05 -60.06
C LYS A 583 6.33 -11.90 -60.46
N LYS A 584 7.61 -12.16 -60.66
CA LYS A 584 8.56 -11.15 -61.17
C LYS A 584 8.88 -11.45 -62.63
N ARG A 585 8.95 -10.38 -63.42
CA ARG A 585 9.44 -10.42 -64.80
C ARG A 585 10.94 -10.71 -64.77
N LYS A 586 11.36 -11.86 -65.27
CA LYS A 586 12.77 -12.24 -65.44
C LYS A 586 13.04 -12.28 -66.95
N VAL A 587 13.98 -11.44 -67.40
CA VAL A 587 14.46 -11.51 -68.78
C VAL A 587 15.48 -12.64 -68.84
N VAL A 588 15.27 -13.58 -69.75
CA VAL A 588 16.14 -14.74 -69.96
C VAL A 588 16.58 -14.73 -71.42
N ARG A 589 17.86 -14.95 -71.69
CA ARG A 589 18.35 -15.11 -73.07
C ARG A 589 18.28 -16.58 -73.44
N LYS A 590 17.67 -16.88 -74.59
CA LYS A 590 17.67 -18.21 -75.22
C LYS A 590 18.00 -18.00 -76.69
N HIS A 591 19.07 -18.61 -77.21
CA HIS A 591 19.56 -18.43 -78.59
C HIS A 591 19.73 -16.95 -79.01
N GLY A 592 20.47 -16.15 -78.22
CA GLY A 592 20.76 -14.73 -78.55
C GLY A 592 19.58 -13.75 -78.39
N ARG A 593 18.32 -14.20 -78.34
CA ARG A 593 17.13 -13.34 -78.20
C ARG A 593 16.68 -13.19 -76.74
N LYS A 594 16.30 -11.97 -76.34
CA LYS A 594 15.73 -11.68 -75.00
C LYS A 594 14.29 -12.17 -74.94
N LYS A 595 13.99 -13.14 -74.07
CA LYS A 595 12.63 -13.62 -73.80
C LYS A 595 12.19 -13.25 -72.38
N VAL A 596 10.97 -12.78 -72.22
CA VAL A 596 10.41 -12.42 -70.92
C VAL A 596 9.72 -13.64 -70.32
N LYS A 597 10.17 -14.09 -69.14
CA LYS A 597 9.50 -15.16 -68.36
C LYS A 597 9.05 -14.61 -67.02
N TYR A 598 7.83 -14.92 -66.61
CA TYR A 598 7.37 -14.63 -65.25
C TYR A 598 7.81 -15.75 -64.31
N VAL A 599 8.64 -15.43 -63.33
CA VAL A 599 9.11 -16.39 -62.31
C VAL A 599 8.38 -16.12 -61.00
N LYS A 600 7.90 -17.19 -60.37
CA LYS A 600 7.27 -17.12 -59.04
C LYS A 600 8.35 -16.97 -57.97
N VAL A 601 8.39 -15.81 -57.32
CA VAL A 601 9.23 -15.54 -56.16
C VAL A 601 8.41 -15.82 -54.91
N LYS A 602 8.80 -16.84 -54.15
CA LYS A 602 8.11 -17.21 -52.91
C LYS A 602 8.28 -16.10 -51.86
N GLY A 603 7.19 -15.78 -51.17
CA GLY A 603 7.24 -14.95 -49.96
C GLY A 603 8.00 -15.65 -48.82
N LEU A 604 8.32 -14.92 -47.77
CA LEU A 604 9.00 -15.48 -46.59
C LEU A 604 8.17 -16.61 -45.98
N LYS A 605 8.83 -17.73 -45.63
CA LYS A 605 8.21 -18.82 -44.86
C LYS A 605 8.16 -18.49 -43.37
N SER A 606 9.17 -17.79 -42.87
CA SER A 606 9.24 -17.32 -41.50
C SER A 606 10.01 -16.01 -41.38
N LEU A 607 9.77 -15.27 -40.29
CA LEU A 607 10.48 -14.04 -39.95
C LEU A 607 10.50 -13.88 -38.42
N ARG A 608 11.68 -13.65 -37.82
CA ARG A 608 11.76 -13.20 -36.43
C ARG A 608 11.30 -11.74 -36.36
N SER A 609 10.43 -11.44 -35.42
CA SER A 609 9.76 -10.16 -35.29
C SER A 609 9.82 -9.68 -33.85
N GLN A 610 9.96 -8.37 -33.67
CA GLN A 610 9.84 -7.68 -32.40
C GLN A 610 8.38 -7.27 -32.20
N VAL A 611 7.89 -7.42 -30.98
CA VAL A 611 6.59 -6.91 -30.56
C VAL A 611 6.81 -5.59 -29.83
N LEU A 612 6.03 -4.59 -30.22
CA LEU A 612 5.98 -3.30 -29.56
C LEU A 612 4.58 -3.11 -28.98
N VAL A 613 4.51 -2.73 -27.71
CA VAL A 613 3.28 -2.41 -26.98
C VAL A 613 3.38 -0.93 -26.60
N ASN A 614 2.47 -0.11 -27.12
CA ASN A 614 2.54 1.36 -27.02
C ASN A 614 3.92 1.93 -27.43
N GLY A 615 4.59 1.29 -28.39
CA GLY A 615 5.92 1.70 -28.85
C GLY A 615 7.10 1.10 -28.09
N LYS A 616 6.92 0.63 -26.85
CA LYS A 616 7.97 -0.03 -26.04
C LYS A 616 8.12 -1.51 -26.42
N GLY A 617 9.34 -2.04 -26.33
CA GLY A 617 9.63 -3.44 -26.69
C GLY A 617 9.04 -4.43 -25.70
N SER A 618 8.22 -5.37 -26.17
CA SER A 618 7.59 -6.42 -25.35
C SER A 618 7.97 -7.84 -25.82
N GLY A 619 9.25 -8.01 -26.15
CA GLY A 619 9.82 -9.30 -26.57
C GLY A 619 9.80 -9.58 -28.08
N TYR A 620 10.10 -10.84 -28.41
CA TYR A 620 10.26 -11.32 -29.78
C TYR A 620 9.43 -12.57 -30.06
N LEU A 621 8.95 -12.69 -31.29
CA LEU A 621 8.25 -13.89 -31.77
C LEU A 621 8.72 -14.29 -33.16
N THR A 622 8.47 -15.55 -33.52
CA THR A 622 8.70 -16.03 -34.89
C THR A 622 7.37 -16.11 -35.64
N VAL A 623 7.22 -15.26 -36.65
CA VAL A 623 6.08 -15.27 -37.56
C VAL A 623 6.28 -16.35 -38.62
N LYS A 624 5.41 -17.36 -38.68
CA LYS A 624 5.41 -18.42 -39.72
C LYS A 624 4.25 -18.26 -40.69
N ARG A 625 4.50 -18.44 -41.98
CA ARG A 625 3.45 -18.46 -43.01
C ARG A 625 2.82 -19.84 -43.09
N THR A 626 1.56 -19.96 -42.69
CA THR A 626 0.82 -21.23 -42.66
C THR A 626 -0.18 -21.38 -43.81
N GLY A 627 -0.37 -20.35 -44.63
CA GLY A 627 -1.21 -20.42 -45.83
C GLY A 627 -0.92 -19.30 -46.83
N LYS A 628 -1.74 -19.21 -47.88
CA LYS A 628 -1.62 -18.17 -48.92
C LYS A 628 -1.88 -16.79 -48.32
N VAL A 629 -0.98 -15.84 -48.57
CA VAL A 629 -1.09 -14.43 -48.14
C VAL A 629 -1.61 -13.59 -49.32
N LYS A 630 -2.64 -12.78 -49.10
CA LYS A 630 -3.33 -11.99 -50.15
C LYS A 630 -2.81 -10.56 -50.20
#